data_AF-A0A2I0L180-F1
#
_entry.id   AF-A0A2I0L180-F1
#
_cell.length_a   1.000
_cell.length_b   1.000
_cell.length_c   1.000
_cell.angle_alpha   90.00
_cell.angle_beta   90.00
_cell.angle_gamma   90.00
#
_symmetry.space_group_name_H-M   'P 1'
#
loop_
_entity.id
_entity.type
_entity.pdbx_description
1 polymer ?
#
loop_
_entity_poly.entity_id
_entity_poly.type
_entity_poly.pdbx_seq_one_letter_code
_entity_poly.pdbx_strand_id
1 'polypeptide(L)'
;MEDDPTCGPIIDDIAIKKLFTPDRPKDNAVVNGDFEEGPWMFRNTTLGVLLPTNLDEEISSLPGWIVESNRAVRYIDSYHFSVPQGKRAVELLSGKEGIISQMVETKADKDYQLTFSLGHANDKCKQPLAVMAFAGDQAQNIHYAPNSNSTFQGATVNFTAKAERTRVAFYSVYYNTRTDDMSSLCGPVVDDVRVWFSAAWRNAYGGLFGVGIGFWALLLVLV
;
A
#
# COMPACT_ATOMS: atom_id res chain seq x y z
N MET A 1 10.11 -8.27 43.91
CA MET A 1 10.21 -7.11 43.01
C MET A 1 9.18 -6.14 43.54
N GLU A 2 9.61 -5.10 44.24
CA GLU A 2 8.70 -4.05 44.71
C GLU A 2 8.22 -3.26 43.50
N ASP A 3 6.92 -2.99 43.44
CA ASP A 3 6.34 -2.14 42.41
C ASP A 3 6.82 -0.70 42.63
N ASP A 4 7.56 -0.16 41.68
CA ASP A 4 7.99 1.24 41.69
C ASP A 4 6.74 2.13 41.56
N PRO A 5 6.40 2.98 42.54
CA PRO A 5 5.20 3.82 42.51
C PRO A 5 5.22 4.86 41.38
N THR A 6 6.36 5.08 40.71
CA THR A 6 6.47 5.93 39.52
C THR A 6 6.14 5.17 38.22
N CYS A 7 6.04 3.84 38.26
CA CYS A 7 5.62 3.01 37.14
C CYS A 7 4.09 2.95 37.09
N GLY A 8 3.50 3.69 36.16
CA GLY A 8 2.07 3.63 35.86
C GLY A 8 1.76 4.24 34.50
N PRO A 9 0.56 3.98 33.95
CA PRO A 9 0.12 4.61 32.72
C PRO A 9 -0.05 6.12 32.94
N ILE A 10 0.49 6.93 32.03
CA ILE A 10 0.28 8.37 32.00
C ILE A 10 -0.73 8.68 30.89
N ILE A 11 -1.78 9.42 31.24
CA ILE A 11 -2.77 9.95 30.30
C ILE A 11 -2.59 11.46 30.30
N ASP A 12 -2.39 12.04 29.13
CA ASP A 12 -2.18 13.48 28.94
C ASP A 12 -3.36 14.07 28.16
N ASP A 13 -3.39 13.84 26.83
CA ASP A 13 -4.44 14.30 25.94
C ASP A 13 -5.35 13.16 25.45
N ILE A 14 -6.65 13.47 25.29
CA ILE A 14 -7.65 12.56 24.72
C ILE A 14 -8.35 13.24 23.55
N ALA A 15 -8.36 12.57 22.40
CA ALA A 15 -9.16 12.96 21.25
C ALA A 15 -10.11 11.84 20.84
N ILE A 16 -11.34 12.21 20.47
CA ILE A 16 -12.35 11.28 19.95
C ILE A 16 -12.73 11.76 18.56
N LYS A 17 -12.53 10.89 17.57
CA LYS A 17 -12.94 11.12 16.18
C LYS A 17 -13.85 9.97 15.76
N LYS A 18 -15.01 10.32 15.20
CA LYS A 18 -15.85 9.36 14.49
C LYS A 18 -15.21 9.07 13.13
N LEU A 19 -14.90 7.81 12.88
CA LEU A 19 -14.38 7.35 11.60
C LEU A 19 -15.54 6.93 10.69
N PHE A 20 -15.36 7.13 9.40
CA PHE A 20 -16.27 6.68 8.36
C PHE A 20 -15.47 5.89 7.35
N THR A 21 -16.00 4.76 6.89
CA THR A 21 -15.39 4.07 5.75
C THR A 21 -15.71 4.85 4.48
N PRO A 22 -14.71 5.36 3.74
CA PRO A 22 -14.97 6.06 2.49
C PRO A 22 -15.66 5.16 1.47
N ASP A 23 -16.47 5.76 0.60
CA ASP A 23 -17.02 5.03 -0.53
C ASP A 23 -15.90 4.51 -1.43
N ARG A 24 -16.07 3.30 -1.95
CA ARG A 24 -15.11 2.70 -2.85
C ARG A 24 -15.00 3.49 -4.16
N PRO A 25 -13.78 3.83 -4.63
CA PRO A 25 -13.60 4.48 -5.92
C PRO A 25 -14.02 3.58 -7.08
N LYS A 26 -14.53 4.16 -8.18
CA LYS A 26 -15.10 3.40 -9.32
C LYS A 26 -14.12 2.43 -10.00
N ASP A 27 -12.84 2.80 -10.07
CA ASP A 27 -11.81 2.04 -10.79
C ASP A 27 -10.72 1.48 -9.86
N ASN A 28 -10.97 1.48 -8.54
CA ASN A 28 -10.06 0.93 -7.54
C ASN A 28 -10.83 -0.01 -6.61
N ALA A 29 -10.42 -1.28 -6.57
CA ALA A 29 -11.02 -2.24 -5.65
C ALA A 29 -10.65 -1.99 -4.17
N VAL A 30 -9.61 -1.19 -3.93
CA VAL A 30 -9.14 -0.81 -2.59
C VAL A 30 -9.95 0.38 -2.06
N VAL A 31 -10.45 0.24 -0.84
CA VAL A 31 -11.05 1.33 -0.05
C VAL A 31 -9.97 1.99 0.81
N ASN A 32 -9.99 3.32 0.89
CA ASN A 32 -9.06 4.10 1.73
C ASN A 32 -7.59 3.72 1.49
N GLY A 33 -7.20 3.49 0.23
CA GLY A 33 -5.85 3.08 -0.13
C GLY A 33 -4.81 4.20 -0.05
N ASP A 34 -5.26 5.45 -0.01
CA ASP A 34 -4.48 6.67 0.24
C ASP A 34 -4.43 7.02 1.74
N PHE A 35 -5.08 6.24 2.59
CA PHE A 35 -5.06 6.38 4.06
C PHE A 35 -5.48 7.75 4.60
N GLU A 36 -6.17 8.58 3.83
CA GLU A 36 -6.58 9.92 4.24
C GLU A 36 -7.63 9.90 5.37
N GLU A 37 -8.33 8.78 5.53
CA GLU A 37 -9.24 8.54 6.65
C GLU A 37 -8.61 7.59 7.68
N GLY A 38 -8.55 8.05 8.93
CA GLY A 38 -7.87 7.38 10.03
C GLY A 38 -8.00 8.14 11.35
N PRO A 39 -7.28 7.75 12.42
CA PRO A 39 -7.44 8.33 13.75
C PRO A 39 -7.10 9.82 13.78
N TRP A 40 -7.51 10.48 14.87
CA TRP A 40 -7.15 11.87 15.09
C TRP A 40 -5.63 12.02 15.27
N MET A 41 -5.05 12.99 14.58
CA MET A 41 -3.64 13.35 14.70
C MET A 41 -3.54 14.76 15.28
N PHE A 42 -2.85 14.90 16.42
CA PHE A 42 -2.60 16.21 17.02
C PHE A 42 -1.55 16.97 16.22
N ARG A 43 -1.83 18.23 15.91
CA ARG A 43 -0.92 19.07 15.10
C ARG A 43 0.43 19.36 15.76
N ASN A 44 0.54 19.20 17.07
CA ASN A 44 1.75 19.52 17.83
C ASN A 44 2.48 18.25 18.32
N THR A 45 2.09 17.07 17.85
CA THR A 45 2.66 15.78 18.28
C THR A 45 3.33 15.09 17.10
N THR A 46 4.62 14.81 17.23
CA THR A 46 5.49 14.35 16.13
C THR A 46 5.69 12.83 16.07
N LEU A 47 4.94 12.04 16.85
CA LEU A 47 5.18 10.60 17.01
C LEU A 47 4.28 9.71 16.14
N GLY A 48 3.31 10.30 15.45
CA GLY A 48 2.24 9.56 14.79
C GLY A 48 1.32 8.83 15.78
N VAL A 49 0.47 7.94 15.26
CA VAL A 49 -0.45 7.12 16.08
C VAL A 49 -0.15 5.65 15.85
N LEU A 50 0.14 4.92 16.92
CA LEU A 50 0.31 3.47 16.86
C LEU A 50 -1.05 2.78 16.74
N LEU A 51 -1.23 2.01 15.66
CA LEU A 51 -2.41 1.21 15.42
C LEU A 51 -2.14 -0.22 15.87
N PRO A 52 -2.76 -0.70 16.96
CA PRO A 52 -2.57 -2.06 17.43
C PRO A 52 -3.26 -3.07 16.51
N THR A 53 -3.01 -4.35 16.76
CA THR A 53 -3.74 -5.45 16.12
C THR A 53 -5.25 -5.24 16.23
N ASN A 54 -5.92 -5.28 15.09
CA ASN A 54 -7.37 -5.29 15.03
C ASN A 54 -7.76 -6.06 13.77
N LEU A 55 -8.41 -7.22 13.97
CA LEU A 55 -8.82 -8.13 12.90
C LEU A 55 -10.23 -7.84 12.38
N ASP A 56 -10.96 -6.97 13.06
CA ASP A 56 -12.31 -6.60 12.71
C ASP A 56 -12.29 -5.32 11.87
N GLU A 57 -12.60 -5.49 10.58
CA GLU A 57 -12.61 -4.43 9.58
C GLU A 57 -13.61 -3.32 9.92
N GLU A 58 -14.72 -3.65 10.59
CA GLU A 58 -15.81 -2.70 10.88
C GLU A 58 -15.45 -1.71 11.99
N ILE A 59 -14.55 -2.12 12.90
CA ILE A 59 -14.11 -1.31 14.05
C ILE A 59 -12.63 -0.93 13.97
N SER A 60 -12.00 -1.12 12.82
CA SER A 60 -10.62 -0.73 12.63
C SER A 60 -10.44 0.78 12.74
N SER A 61 -9.34 1.21 13.37
CA SER A 61 -8.92 2.61 13.38
C SER A 61 -8.41 3.09 12.02
N LEU A 62 -8.21 2.18 11.06
CA LEU A 62 -7.88 2.45 9.68
C LEU A 62 -9.00 1.89 8.79
N PRO A 63 -10.05 2.67 8.47
CA PRO A 63 -11.25 2.15 7.80
C PRO A 63 -10.93 1.39 6.51
N GLY A 64 -11.49 0.20 6.36
CA GLY A 64 -11.23 -0.73 5.25
C GLY A 64 -9.95 -1.54 5.38
N TRP A 65 -9.13 -1.34 6.40
CA TRP A 65 -7.87 -2.06 6.61
C TRP A 65 -7.83 -2.68 8.00
N ILE A 66 -7.20 -3.84 8.11
CA ILE A 66 -6.95 -4.49 9.40
C ILE A 66 -5.44 -4.55 9.68
N VAL A 67 -5.09 -4.56 10.97
CA VAL A 67 -3.72 -4.86 11.43
C VAL A 67 -3.73 -6.31 11.90
N GLU A 68 -3.17 -7.20 11.10
CA GLU A 68 -3.35 -8.64 11.30
C GLU A 68 -2.45 -9.27 12.36
N SER A 69 -1.29 -8.67 12.59
CA SER A 69 -0.24 -9.29 13.38
C SER A 69 -0.05 -8.60 14.72
N ASN A 70 0.72 -9.23 15.61
CA ASN A 70 0.86 -8.91 17.03
C ASN A 70 1.58 -7.57 17.33
N ARG A 71 2.08 -6.86 16.31
CA ARG A 71 2.75 -5.57 16.48
C ARG A 71 2.00 -4.47 15.74
N ALA A 72 2.10 -3.27 16.31
CA ALA A 72 1.50 -2.08 15.76
C ALA A 72 2.20 -1.62 14.48
N VAL A 73 1.43 -0.93 13.65
CA VAL A 73 1.93 -0.04 12.58
C VAL A 73 1.71 1.41 13.01
N ARG A 74 2.36 2.37 12.35
CA ARG A 74 2.21 3.79 12.68
C ARG A 74 1.45 4.51 11.59
N TYR A 75 0.38 5.17 11.96
CA TYR A 75 -0.30 6.16 11.12
C TYR A 75 0.43 7.50 11.25
N ILE A 76 0.81 8.09 10.11
CA ILE A 76 1.64 9.29 10.05
C ILE A 76 0.96 10.42 9.28
N ASP A 77 1.46 11.64 9.45
CA ASP A 77 1.00 12.81 8.70
C ASP A 77 2.12 13.60 8.02
N SER A 78 1.74 14.37 7.00
CA SER A 78 2.64 15.21 6.22
C SER A 78 3.22 16.42 6.95
N TYR A 79 2.71 16.79 8.13
CA TYR A 79 3.24 17.92 8.91
C TYR A 79 4.53 17.53 9.62
N HIS A 80 4.68 16.25 9.96
CA HIS A 80 5.80 15.74 10.74
C HIS A 80 6.67 14.74 9.99
N PHE A 81 6.14 14.09 8.96
CA PHE A 81 6.79 13.03 8.22
C PHE A 81 6.73 13.26 6.71
N SER A 82 7.64 12.61 5.99
CA SER A 82 7.50 12.44 4.54
C SER A 82 6.39 11.43 4.25
N VAL A 83 5.36 11.88 3.53
CA VAL A 83 4.28 11.03 3.01
C VAL A 83 4.32 11.04 1.48
N PRO A 84 4.11 9.89 0.80
CA PRO A 84 4.15 9.84 -0.67
C PRO A 84 3.07 10.70 -1.35
N GLN A 85 1.84 10.66 -0.84
CA GLN A 85 0.70 11.41 -1.37
C GLN A 85 -0.13 12.00 -0.23
N GLY A 86 -0.89 13.05 -0.54
CA GLY A 86 -1.91 13.56 0.37
C GLY A 86 -1.32 14.11 1.66
N LYS A 87 -1.95 13.75 2.79
CA LYS A 87 -1.58 14.19 4.13
C LYS A 87 -1.29 13.02 5.06
N ARG A 88 -1.53 11.79 4.66
CA ARG A 88 -1.53 10.60 5.52
C ARG A 88 -0.86 9.43 4.83
N ALA A 89 -0.30 8.53 5.63
CA ALA A 89 0.26 7.27 5.16
C ALA A 89 0.41 6.30 6.35
N VAL A 90 0.84 5.06 6.05
CA VAL A 90 1.14 4.06 7.07
C VAL A 90 2.62 3.68 7.01
N GLU A 91 3.30 3.73 8.16
CA GLU A 91 4.66 3.24 8.35
C GLU A 91 4.67 1.85 9.00
N LEU A 92 5.40 0.91 8.40
CA LEU A 92 5.45 -0.49 8.82
C LEU A 92 6.64 -0.73 9.75
N LEU A 93 6.39 -0.75 11.07
CA LEU A 93 7.45 -0.67 12.09
C LEU A 93 8.19 -1.98 12.39
N SER A 94 7.50 -3.12 12.33
CA SER A 94 7.88 -4.30 13.13
C SER A 94 8.18 -5.53 12.27
N GLY A 95 8.88 -5.37 11.16
CA GLY A 95 9.21 -6.49 10.28
C GLY A 95 7.97 -7.30 9.86
N LYS A 96 8.09 -8.64 9.94
CA LYS A 96 7.01 -9.60 9.60
C LYS A 96 5.86 -9.63 10.62
N GLU A 97 5.91 -8.81 11.64
CA GLU A 97 4.92 -8.75 12.72
C GLU A 97 4.04 -7.48 12.67
N GLY A 98 4.31 -6.55 11.75
CA GLY A 98 3.46 -5.38 11.49
C GLY A 98 2.81 -5.50 10.11
N ILE A 99 1.74 -6.28 10.03
CA ILE A 99 1.05 -6.58 8.76
C ILE A 99 -0.25 -5.79 8.68
N ILE A 100 -0.43 -5.01 7.61
CA ILE A 100 -1.74 -4.46 7.23
C ILE A 100 -2.32 -5.24 6.06
N SER A 101 -3.65 -5.37 6.01
CA SER A 101 -4.31 -6.01 4.89
C SER A 101 -5.73 -5.51 4.65
N GLN A 102 -6.24 -5.82 3.46
CA GLN A 102 -7.63 -5.61 3.06
C GLN A 102 -8.09 -6.76 2.17
N MET A 103 -9.35 -7.18 2.32
CA MET A 103 -10.00 -8.15 1.42
C MET A 103 -10.76 -7.41 0.31
N VAL A 104 -10.09 -7.15 -0.81
CA VAL A 104 -10.68 -6.42 -1.94
C VAL A 104 -11.57 -7.30 -2.80
N GLU A 105 -12.60 -6.71 -3.41
CA GLU A 105 -13.45 -7.40 -4.39
C GLU A 105 -12.73 -7.58 -5.73
N THR A 106 -12.74 -8.79 -6.26
CA THR A 106 -12.15 -9.16 -7.55
C THR A 106 -13.08 -10.13 -8.28
N LYS A 107 -12.59 -10.75 -9.36
CA LYS A 107 -13.30 -11.76 -10.14
C LYS A 107 -12.31 -12.85 -10.48
N ALA A 108 -12.70 -14.11 -10.29
CA ALA A 108 -11.87 -15.25 -10.62
C ALA A 108 -11.41 -15.21 -12.09
N ASP A 109 -10.19 -15.67 -12.34
CA ASP A 109 -9.56 -15.80 -13.65
C ASP A 109 -9.44 -14.48 -14.42
N LYS A 110 -9.25 -13.36 -13.69
CA LYS A 110 -8.98 -12.04 -14.25
C LYS A 110 -7.65 -11.51 -13.76
N ASP A 111 -6.95 -10.81 -14.66
CA ASP A 111 -5.68 -10.18 -14.38
C ASP A 111 -5.88 -8.78 -13.78
N TYR A 112 -5.14 -8.51 -12.72
CA TYR A 112 -5.15 -7.26 -11.98
C TYR A 112 -3.72 -6.78 -11.74
N GLN A 113 -3.60 -5.51 -11.39
CA GLN A 113 -2.36 -4.92 -10.90
C GLN A 113 -2.62 -4.33 -9.52
N LEU A 114 -1.80 -4.69 -8.55
CA LEU A 114 -1.67 -3.99 -7.28
C LEU A 114 -0.57 -2.95 -7.42
N THR A 115 -0.91 -1.67 -7.36
CA THR A 115 0.04 -0.56 -7.37
C THR A 115 0.06 0.14 -6.02
N PHE A 116 1.21 0.65 -5.61
CA PHE A 116 1.34 1.42 -4.37
C PHE A 116 2.62 2.27 -4.40
N SER A 117 2.66 3.26 -3.53
CA SER A 117 3.86 4.05 -3.24
C SER A 117 4.60 3.50 -2.02
N LEU A 118 5.92 3.43 -2.13
CA LEU A 118 6.85 2.97 -1.09
C LEU A 118 7.88 4.06 -0.81
N GLY A 119 8.08 4.44 0.46
CA GLY A 119 9.00 5.52 0.83
C GLY A 119 9.65 5.37 2.20
N HIS A 120 10.27 6.45 2.66
CA HIS A 120 10.72 6.62 4.04
C HIS A 120 10.01 7.80 4.71
N ALA A 121 9.81 7.73 6.04
CA ALA A 121 9.12 8.76 6.80
C ALA A 121 9.98 10.00 7.10
N ASN A 122 11.28 9.98 6.78
CA ASN A 122 12.27 11.01 7.16
C ASN A 122 12.42 11.17 8.69
N ASP A 123 12.24 10.06 9.41
CA ASP A 123 12.33 9.93 10.85
C ASP A 123 13.67 9.33 11.31
N LYS A 124 14.69 9.41 10.44
CA LYS A 124 16.02 8.82 10.63
C LYS A 124 16.04 7.29 10.72
N CYS A 125 15.04 6.62 10.13
CA CYS A 125 15.04 5.17 10.05
C CYS A 125 16.26 4.62 9.31
N LYS A 126 16.91 3.62 9.91
CA LYS A 126 18.12 3.02 9.34
C LYS A 126 17.80 2.28 8.05
N GLN A 127 18.55 2.54 6.97
CA GLN A 127 18.46 1.78 5.72
C GLN A 127 19.22 0.44 5.80
N PRO A 128 18.86 -0.58 5.00
CA PRO A 128 17.87 -0.58 3.91
C PRO A 128 16.42 -0.69 4.38
N LEU A 129 15.50 -0.22 3.52
CA LEU A 129 14.05 -0.36 3.68
C LEU A 129 13.49 -1.23 2.54
N ALA A 130 12.54 -2.11 2.84
CA ALA A 130 11.88 -2.93 1.84
C ALA A 130 10.50 -3.39 2.35
N VAL A 131 9.54 -3.48 1.43
CA VAL A 131 8.20 -3.98 1.70
C VAL A 131 7.99 -5.32 1.02
N MET A 132 7.38 -6.24 1.75
CA MET A 132 6.77 -7.42 1.17
C MET A 132 5.31 -7.09 0.86
N ALA A 133 4.94 -7.13 -0.41
CA ALA A 133 3.57 -6.91 -0.87
C ALA A 133 2.95 -8.24 -1.33
N PHE A 134 1.70 -8.47 -0.94
CA PHE A 134 0.93 -9.67 -1.30
C PHE A 134 -0.34 -9.29 -2.05
N ALA A 135 -0.67 -10.07 -3.07
CA ALA A 135 -1.95 -10.05 -3.75
C ALA A 135 -2.40 -11.49 -4.02
N GLY A 136 -3.24 -12.02 -3.13
CA GLY A 136 -3.63 -13.43 -3.16
C GLY A 136 -2.43 -14.35 -2.90
N ASP A 137 -2.07 -15.17 -3.90
CA ASP A 137 -0.91 -16.06 -3.84
C ASP A 137 0.36 -15.44 -4.41
N GLN A 138 0.29 -14.24 -4.99
CA GLN A 138 1.45 -13.51 -5.46
C GLN A 138 2.08 -12.74 -4.31
N ALA A 139 3.40 -12.76 -4.24
CA ALA A 139 4.17 -12.06 -3.23
C ALA A 139 5.46 -11.49 -3.84
N GLN A 140 5.75 -10.23 -3.56
CA GLN A 140 6.93 -9.56 -4.08
C GLN A 140 7.65 -8.77 -2.98
N ASN A 141 8.96 -9.02 -2.88
CA ASN A 141 9.86 -8.21 -2.05
C ASN A 141 10.36 -7.03 -2.90
N ILE A 142 10.04 -5.82 -2.48
CA ILE A 142 10.38 -4.59 -3.19
C ILE A 142 11.23 -3.73 -2.27
N HIS A 143 12.49 -3.56 -2.66
CA HIS A 143 13.43 -2.68 -1.98
C HIS A 143 13.15 -1.22 -2.34
N TYR A 144 13.21 -0.36 -1.32
CA TYR A 144 13.20 1.07 -1.52
C TYR A 144 14.56 1.51 -2.08
N ALA A 145 14.56 1.94 -3.34
CA ALA A 145 15.71 2.40 -4.11
C ALA A 145 15.23 3.51 -5.07
N PRO A 146 14.94 4.72 -4.55
CA PRO A 146 14.28 5.76 -5.32
C PRO A 146 15.16 6.21 -6.49
N ASN A 147 14.53 6.48 -7.62
CA ASN A 147 15.19 7.14 -8.74
C ASN A 147 15.26 8.65 -8.46
N SER A 148 16.47 9.22 -8.48
CA SER A 148 16.73 10.63 -8.08
C SER A 148 16.28 10.94 -6.64
N ASN A 149 16.42 12.18 -6.16
CA ASN A 149 16.18 12.59 -4.75
C ASN A 149 14.71 12.46 -4.26
N SER A 150 13.91 11.54 -4.83
CA SER A 150 12.55 11.25 -4.38
C SER A 150 12.55 10.58 -3.01
N THR A 151 11.59 10.95 -2.15
CA THR A 151 11.34 10.33 -0.84
C THR A 151 10.44 9.09 -0.93
N PHE A 152 9.94 8.80 -2.14
CA PHE A 152 9.08 7.65 -2.44
C PHE A 152 9.34 7.11 -3.86
N GLN A 153 8.88 5.89 -4.12
CA GLN A 153 8.87 5.26 -5.44
C GLN A 153 7.54 4.50 -5.63
N GLY A 154 7.04 4.45 -6.86
CA GLY A 154 5.93 3.58 -7.21
C GLY A 154 6.37 2.14 -7.40
N ALA A 155 5.52 1.18 -7.04
CA ALA A 155 5.72 -0.24 -7.26
C ALA A 155 4.44 -0.91 -7.77
N THR A 156 4.61 -2.04 -8.48
CA THR A 156 3.52 -2.79 -9.09
C THR A 156 3.72 -4.28 -8.88
N VAL A 157 2.67 -4.98 -8.46
CA VAL A 157 2.57 -6.45 -8.38
C VAL A 157 1.43 -6.89 -9.28
N ASN A 158 1.75 -7.63 -10.34
CA ASN A 158 0.74 -8.20 -11.23
C ASN A 158 0.25 -9.54 -10.66
N PHE A 159 -1.07 -9.79 -10.72
CA PHE A 159 -1.64 -11.04 -10.24
C PHE A 159 -2.91 -11.42 -11.01
N THR A 160 -3.19 -12.72 -11.06
CA THR A 160 -4.47 -13.25 -11.55
C THR A 160 -5.32 -13.63 -10.33
N ALA A 161 -6.50 -13.04 -10.20
CA ALA A 161 -7.38 -13.30 -9.06
C ALA A 161 -7.97 -14.72 -9.15
N LYS A 162 -7.96 -15.45 -8.04
CA LYS A 162 -8.47 -16.85 -7.96
C LYS A 162 -9.92 -16.98 -7.48
N ALA A 163 -10.49 -15.89 -6.97
CA ALA A 163 -11.81 -15.87 -6.36
C ALA A 163 -12.46 -14.48 -6.54
N GLU A 164 -13.67 -14.32 -6.03
CA GLU A 164 -14.41 -13.05 -6.02
C GLU A 164 -13.86 -12.03 -5.01
N ARG A 165 -12.96 -12.45 -4.12
CA ARG A 165 -12.21 -11.56 -3.23
C ARG A 165 -10.74 -11.95 -3.23
N THR A 166 -9.87 -10.96 -3.08
CA THR A 166 -8.43 -11.17 -3.00
C THR A 166 -7.88 -10.40 -1.81
N ARG A 167 -7.05 -11.07 -1.01
CA ARG A 167 -6.33 -10.43 0.08
C ARG A 167 -5.15 -9.64 -0.47
N VAL A 168 -5.10 -8.35 -0.19
CA VAL A 168 -3.90 -7.52 -0.37
C VAL A 168 -3.28 -7.23 0.98
N ALA A 169 -1.96 -7.32 1.08
CA ALA A 169 -1.28 -7.11 2.37
C ALA A 169 0.15 -6.61 2.22
N PHE A 170 0.62 -5.93 3.25
CA PHE A 170 1.96 -5.36 3.30
C PHE A 170 2.60 -5.57 4.67
N TYR A 171 3.89 -5.87 4.68
CA TYR A 171 4.72 -5.80 5.88
C TYR A 171 6.14 -5.35 5.56
N SER A 172 6.86 -4.84 6.57
CA SER A 172 8.28 -4.52 6.42
C SER A 172 9.13 -5.78 6.37
N VAL A 173 10.04 -5.89 5.40
CA VAL A 173 10.95 -7.06 5.33
C VAL A 173 11.91 -7.10 6.52
N TYR A 174 12.26 -5.92 7.06
CA TYR A 174 13.29 -5.74 8.06
C TYR A 174 12.72 -5.20 9.38
N TYR A 175 13.42 -5.49 10.47
CA TYR A 175 13.22 -4.85 11.77
C TYR A 175 14.19 -3.67 11.87
N ASN A 176 13.76 -2.49 11.45
CA ASN A 176 14.59 -1.29 11.50
C ASN A 176 14.35 -0.52 12.79
N THR A 177 15.40 0.14 13.25
CA THR A 177 15.32 1.14 14.31
C THR A 177 15.86 2.47 13.81
N ARG A 178 15.44 3.54 14.47
CA ARG A 178 15.95 4.88 14.22
C ARG A 178 17.41 4.98 14.58
N THR A 179 18.14 5.81 13.85
CA THR A 179 19.60 5.97 14.02
C THR A 179 20.00 6.91 15.16
N ASP A 180 19.07 7.70 15.70
CA ASP A 180 19.35 8.65 16.78
C ASP A 180 19.15 8.09 18.19
N ASP A 181 18.12 7.26 18.39
CA ASP A 181 17.86 6.59 19.68
C ASP A 181 18.18 5.08 19.69
N MET A 182 18.50 4.51 18.52
CA MET A 182 18.88 3.12 18.31
C MET A 182 17.85 2.07 18.78
N SER A 183 16.65 2.48 19.17
CA SER A 183 15.69 1.63 19.89
C SER A 183 14.26 1.78 19.38
N SER A 184 13.87 2.97 18.90
CA SER A 184 12.54 3.19 18.33
C SER A 184 12.40 2.43 17.02
N LEU A 185 11.38 1.57 16.93
CA LEU A 185 11.02 0.90 15.70
C LEU A 185 10.53 1.91 14.66
N CYS A 186 10.92 1.65 13.42
CA CYS A 186 10.58 2.43 12.23
C CYS A 186 10.63 1.51 11.01
N GLY A 187 10.20 2.00 9.85
CA GLY A 187 10.32 1.22 8.64
C GLY A 187 9.86 1.93 7.37
N PRO A 188 9.57 1.17 6.31
CA PRO A 188 9.06 1.74 5.07
C PRO A 188 7.65 2.31 5.26
N VAL A 189 7.38 3.39 4.53
CA VAL A 189 6.05 3.99 4.40
C VAL A 189 5.35 3.43 3.17
N VAL A 190 4.08 3.05 3.32
CA VAL A 190 3.18 2.62 2.24
C VAL A 190 2.02 3.60 2.12
N ASP A 191 1.67 3.92 0.88
CA ASP A 191 0.60 4.86 0.53
C ASP A 191 0.10 4.61 -0.91
N ASP A 192 -0.99 5.28 -1.31
CA ASP A 192 -1.60 5.24 -2.65
C ASP A 192 -1.84 3.81 -3.18
N VAL A 193 -2.40 2.94 -2.35
CA VAL A 193 -2.65 1.55 -2.70
C VAL A 193 -3.86 1.44 -3.63
N ARG A 194 -3.67 0.79 -4.78
CA ARG A 194 -4.73 0.57 -5.77
C ARG A 194 -4.70 -0.84 -6.32
N VAL A 195 -5.89 -1.38 -6.57
CA VAL A 195 -6.09 -2.61 -7.34
C VAL A 195 -7.05 -2.31 -8.48
N TRP A 196 -6.58 -2.46 -9.71
CA TRP A 196 -7.38 -2.24 -10.90
C TRP A 196 -7.22 -3.37 -11.91
N PHE A 197 -8.20 -3.50 -12.80
CA PHE A 197 -8.15 -4.48 -13.89
C PHE A 197 -6.97 -4.18 -14.81
N SER A 198 -6.15 -5.20 -15.06
CA SER A 198 -5.18 -5.17 -16.14
C SER A 198 -5.93 -5.45 -17.44
N ALA A 199 -6.32 -4.41 -18.17
CA ALA A 199 -6.81 -4.61 -19.53
C ALA A 199 -5.64 -5.10 -20.38
N ALA A 200 -5.46 -6.42 -20.46
CA ALA A 200 -4.54 -7.00 -21.42
C ALA A 200 -4.99 -6.56 -22.81
N TRP A 201 -4.22 -5.67 -23.44
CA TRP A 201 -4.35 -5.36 -24.86
C TRP A 201 -3.96 -6.64 -25.61
N ARG A 202 -4.93 -7.53 -25.80
CA ARG A 202 -4.80 -8.63 -26.75
C ARG A 202 -4.62 -7.98 -28.11
N ASN A 203 -3.38 -7.90 -28.59
CA ASN A 203 -3.09 -7.65 -29.99
C ASN A 203 -3.85 -8.69 -30.81
N ALA A 204 -5.03 -8.32 -31.29
CA ALA A 204 -5.76 -9.03 -32.32
C ALA A 204 -5.05 -8.76 -33.66
N TYR A 205 -3.82 -9.26 -33.81
CA TYR A 205 -3.33 -9.61 -35.15
C TYR A 205 -4.03 -10.90 -35.55
N GLY A 206 -5.31 -10.73 -35.92
CA GLY A 206 -6.07 -11.74 -36.62
C GLY A 206 -5.32 -12.10 -37.88
N GLY A 207 -4.96 -13.38 -37.99
CA GLY A 207 -4.44 -13.96 -39.21
C GLY A 207 -5.42 -13.68 -40.35
N LEU A 208 -4.96 -12.93 -41.35
CA LEU A 208 -5.55 -12.96 -42.66
C LEU A 208 -4.77 -13.98 -43.48
N PHE A 209 -5.50 -15.05 -43.80
CA PHE A 209 -5.15 -16.14 -44.67
C PHE A 209 -4.35 -15.70 -45.90
N GLY A 210 -3.31 -16.47 -46.21
CA GLY A 210 -2.68 -16.44 -47.52
C GLY A 210 -3.68 -16.85 -48.60
N VAL A 211 -3.78 -16.02 -49.64
CA VAL A 211 -4.09 -16.44 -51.00
C VAL A 211 -3.14 -15.66 -51.90
N GLY A 212 -2.05 -16.30 -52.30
CA GLY A 212 -1.37 -15.92 -53.53
C GLY A 212 -2.14 -16.52 -54.70
N ILE A 213 -2.32 -15.74 -55.77
CA ILE A 213 -2.31 -16.11 -57.19
C ILE A 213 -2.31 -14.78 -57.97
N GLY A 214 -1.52 -14.71 -59.04
CA GLY A 214 -1.05 -13.49 -59.67
C GLY A 214 -1.87 -12.96 -60.86
N PHE A 215 -1.26 -11.96 -61.51
CA PHE A 215 -1.45 -11.46 -62.87
C PHE A 215 -2.86 -10.97 -63.27
N TRP A 216 -2.97 -9.67 -63.63
CA TRP A 216 -2.99 -9.21 -65.02
C TRP A 216 -3.09 -7.68 -65.11
N ALA A 217 -2.27 -7.10 -65.99
CA ALA A 217 -2.30 -5.71 -66.39
C ALA A 217 -3.48 -5.42 -67.34
N LEU A 218 -4.05 -4.21 -67.30
CA LEU A 218 -4.13 -3.27 -68.44
C LEU A 218 -4.97 -2.02 -68.12
N LEU A 219 -4.41 -0.86 -68.51
CA LEU A 219 -5.01 0.35 -69.09
C LEU A 219 -6.24 1.00 -68.45
N LEU A 220 -6.08 2.28 -68.06
CA LEU A 220 -7.01 3.34 -68.45
C LEU A 220 -6.25 4.67 -68.68
N VAL A 221 -6.51 5.22 -69.87
CA VAL A 221 -6.05 6.49 -70.45
C VAL A 221 -6.83 7.67 -69.82
N LEU A 222 -6.27 8.89 -69.91
CA LEU A 222 -6.86 10.26 -70.00
C LEU A 222 -6.00 11.18 -69.12
N VAL A 223 -5.31 12.24 -69.59
CA VAL A 223 -5.42 13.17 -70.73
C VAL A 223 -4.02 13.58 -71.17
#